data_AF-A0A1H0KWL7-F1
#
_entry.id   AF-A0A1H0KWL7-F1
#
_cell.length_a   1.000
_cell.length_b   1.000
_cell.length_c   1.000
_cell.angle_alpha   90.00
_cell.angle_beta   90.00
_cell.angle_gamma   90.00
#
_symmetry.space_group_name_H-M   'P 1'
#
loop_
_entity.id
_entity.type
_entity.pdbx_description
1 polymer ?
#
loop_
_entity_poly.entity_id
_entity_poly.type
_entity_poly.pdbx_seq_one_letter_code
_entity_poly.pdbx_strand_id
1 'polypeptide(L)'
;MANQSITRKPEWLNKSRMADSLGITTQAFDKWGVTPIAKIGRESFYDVRSVLDNRLVHKGEKQQPLDDDGQPIDPLIEYKQAQQKLRLTTEQADAQEMRNRVKAKKLVPVDFCLFALGKLSAMLGSTLDTIHIKVKRKHPDIEVRHIEAIQREIAVTRNEAVNLADTLPELLDEFVEALDEGAD
;
A
#
# COMPACT_ATOMS: atom_id res chain seq x y z
N MET A 1 41.14 46.71 23.30
CA MET A 1 41.15 45.23 23.21
C MET A 1 40.96 44.70 24.62
N ALA A 2 39.78 44.17 24.95
CA ALA A 2 39.49 43.70 26.30
C ALA A 2 40.03 42.27 26.44
N ASN A 3 41.11 42.11 27.22
CA ASN A 3 41.53 40.79 27.70
C ASN A 3 40.43 40.28 28.64
N GLN A 4 39.51 39.48 28.12
CA GLN A 4 38.59 38.73 28.95
C GLN A 4 39.44 37.76 29.79
N SER A 5 39.65 38.10 31.07
CA SER A 5 40.20 37.17 32.04
C SER A 5 39.26 35.97 32.10
N ILE A 6 39.68 34.86 31.48
CA ILE A 6 38.95 33.60 31.52
C ILE A 6 38.90 33.18 33.00
N THR A 7 37.81 33.54 33.66
CA THR A 7 37.59 33.22 35.07
C THR A 7 37.01 31.82 35.11
N ARG A 8 37.70 30.92 35.82
CA ARG A 8 37.30 29.52 35.96
C ARG A 8 35.85 29.46 36.45
N LYS A 9 34.99 28.75 35.72
CA LYS A 9 33.63 28.48 36.17
C LYS A 9 33.59 27.24 37.09
N PRO A 10 32.68 27.19 38.10
CA PRO A 10 32.58 26.07 39.04
C PRO A 10 32.38 24.70 38.38
N GLU A 11 31.66 24.65 37.27
CA GLU A 11 31.31 23.45 36.51
C GLU A 11 32.46 22.86 35.69
N TRP A 12 33.60 23.56 35.59
CA TRP A 12 34.75 23.11 34.80
C TRP A 12 35.73 22.26 35.62
N LEU A 13 35.89 21.01 35.20
CA LEU A 13 36.80 20.05 35.80
C LEU A 13 38.10 20.00 35.00
N ASN A 14 39.23 19.96 35.70
CA ASN A 14 40.50 19.65 35.06
C ASN A 14 40.54 18.16 34.67
N LYS A 15 41.45 17.82 33.76
CA LYS A 15 41.57 16.46 33.23
C LYS A 15 41.63 15.36 34.29
N SER A 16 42.43 15.54 35.34
CA SER A 16 42.58 14.54 36.41
C SER A 16 41.29 14.34 37.18
N ARG A 17 40.64 15.43 37.62
CA ARG A 17 39.36 15.34 38.33
C ARG A 17 38.24 14.80 37.46
N MET A 18 38.24 15.11 36.17
CA MET A 18 37.27 14.57 35.23
C MET A 18 37.45 13.05 35.08
N ALA A 19 38.69 12.59 34.88
CA ALA A 19 39.00 11.15 34.79
C ALA A 19 38.61 10.40 36.09
N ASP A 20 38.94 10.97 37.25
CA ASP A 20 38.57 10.40 38.55
C ASP A 20 37.05 10.34 38.73
N SER A 21 36.32 11.40 38.34
CA SER A 21 34.85 11.46 38.43
C SER A 21 34.15 10.43 37.54
N LEU A 22 34.79 10.04 36.44
CA LEU A 22 34.31 9.04 35.49
C LEU A 22 34.79 7.63 35.84
N GLY A 23 35.62 7.47 36.88
CA GLY A 23 36.19 6.18 37.29
C GLY A 23 37.19 5.60 36.30
N ILE A 24 37.89 6.43 35.52
CA ILE A 24 38.84 5.99 34.49
C ILE A 24 40.22 6.62 34.67
N THR A 25 41.23 6.04 34.01
CA THR A 25 42.58 6.62 34.02
C THR A 25 42.66 7.88 33.14
N THR A 26 43.56 8.79 33.47
CA THR A 26 43.83 10.00 32.67
C THR A 26 44.28 9.67 31.24
N GLN A 27 44.97 8.55 31.05
CA GLN A 27 45.33 8.02 29.73
C GLN A 27 44.12 7.48 28.95
N ALA A 28 43.16 6.84 29.63
CA ALA A 28 41.92 6.42 29.01
C ALA A 28 41.08 7.63 28.57
N PHE A 29 41.08 8.70 29.38
CA PHE A 29 40.40 9.95 29.03
C PHE A 29 41.04 10.64 27.82
N ASP A 30 42.37 10.64 27.69
CA ASP A 30 43.06 11.16 26.49
C ASP A 30 42.63 10.41 25.22
N LYS A 31 42.49 9.09 25.31
CA LYS A 31 42.03 8.27 24.19
C LYS A 31 40.60 8.59 23.75
N TRP A 32 39.80 9.25 24.59
CA TRP A 32 38.46 9.68 24.21
C TRP A 32 38.45 10.96 23.37
N GLY A 33 39.56 11.69 23.30
CA GLY A 33 39.69 12.84 22.40
C GLY A 33 38.69 13.98 22.65
N VAL A 34 38.19 14.11 23.89
CA VAL A 34 37.22 15.15 24.25
C VAL A 34 37.83 16.54 24.05
N THR A 35 37.10 17.46 23.41
CA THR A 35 37.57 18.83 23.18
C THR A 35 37.53 19.65 24.49
N PRO A 36 38.63 20.32 24.86
CA PRO A 36 38.65 21.18 26.05
C PRO A 36 37.89 22.48 25.78
N ILE A 37 37.11 22.93 26.76
CA ILE A 37 36.31 24.17 26.65
C ILE A 37 37.18 25.40 26.89
N ALA A 38 38.14 25.28 27.79
CA ALA A 38 39.06 26.36 28.12
C ALA A 38 40.43 25.81 28.48
N LYS A 39 41.45 26.60 28.18
CA LYS A 39 42.82 26.38 28.62
C LYS A 39 43.25 27.56 29.48
N ILE A 40 43.49 27.30 30.76
CA ILE A 40 43.92 28.32 31.72
C ILE A 40 45.30 27.89 32.23
N GLY A 41 46.34 28.61 31.81
CA GLY A 41 47.72 28.23 32.10
C GLY A 41 48.13 26.91 31.42
N ARG A 42 48.65 25.95 32.21
CA ARG A 42 49.07 24.62 31.74
C ARG A 42 47.97 23.56 31.81
N GLU A 43 46.80 23.89 32.36
CA GLU A 43 45.69 22.95 32.52
C GLU A 43 44.58 23.18 31.49
N SER A 44 44.02 22.08 31.01
CA SER A 44 42.84 22.04 30.15
C SER A 44 41.61 21.66 30.97
N PHE A 45 40.51 22.35 30.72
CA PHE A 45 39.25 22.20 31.43
C PHE A 45 38.15 21.63 30.53
N TYR A 46 37.33 20.77 31.12
CA TYR A 46 36.27 20.02 30.46
C TYR A 46 34.96 20.18 31.24
N ASP A 47 33.84 20.17 30.53
CA ASP A 47 32.50 20.05 31.10
C ASP A 47 32.00 18.62 30.91
N VAL A 48 31.18 18.16 31.86
CA VAL A 48 30.56 16.84 31.84
C VAL A 48 29.67 16.69 30.60
N ARG A 49 29.01 17.77 30.17
CA ARG A 49 28.18 17.78 28.96
C ARG A 49 28.98 17.41 27.71
N SER A 50 30.12 18.04 27.49
CA SER A 50 30.99 17.75 26.33
C SER A 50 31.50 16.30 26.32
N VAL A 51 31.75 15.73 27.50
CA VAL A 51 32.13 14.32 27.63
C VAL A 51 30.95 13.41 27.26
N LEU A 52 29.75 13.70 27.76
CA LEU A 52 28.54 12.91 27.46
C LEU A 52 28.21 12.96 25.97
N ASP A 53 28.24 14.14 25.36
CA ASP A 53 27.97 14.32 23.93
C ASP A 53 28.96 13.51 23.08
N ASN A 54 30.27 13.58 23.39
CA ASN A 54 31.29 12.77 22.72
C ASN A 54 31.01 11.25 22.86
N ARG A 55 30.59 10.80 24.04
CA ARG A 55 30.30 9.37 24.28
C ARG A 55 29.02 8.90 23.61
N LEU A 56 28.00 9.74 23.49
CA LEU A 56 26.76 9.41 22.79
C LEU A 56 26.98 9.27 21.29
N VAL A 57 27.72 10.19 20.68
CA VAL A 57 28.10 10.12 19.25
C VAL A 57 28.90 8.85 18.96
N HIS A 58 29.95 8.57 19.74
CA HIS A 58 30.77 7.37 19.53
C HIS A 58 30.08 6.04 19.89
N LYS A 59 29.01 6.05 20.69
CA LYS A 59 28.17 4.86 20.91
C LYS A 59 27.25 4.59 19.73
N GLY A 60 26.72 5.64 19.10
CA GLY A 60 25.90 5.52 17.88
C GLY A 60 26.68 4.90 16.71
N GLU A 61 27.94 5.28 16.55
CA GLU A 61 28.82 4.77 15.47
C GLU A 61 29.23 3.29 15.67
N LYS A 62 29.45 2.85 16.91
CA LYS A 62 29.99 1.50 17.18
C LYS A 62 28.95 0.38 17.12
N GLN A 63 27.65 0.71 17.10
CA GLN A 63 26.55 -0.26 17.14
C GLN A 63 25.73 -0.31 15.86
N GLN A 64 26.04 0.49 14.85
CA GLN A 64 25.37 0.40 13.55
C GLN A 64 26.06 -0.67 12.69
N PRO A 65 25.32 -1.70 12.22
CA PRO A 65 25.82 -2.58 11.18
C PRO A 65 26.08 -1.74 9.92
N LEU A 66 27.25 -1.90 9.29
CA LEU A 66 27.55 -1.28 8.01
C LEU A 66 27.36 -2.31 6.89
N ASP A 67 26.91 -1.87 5.72
CA ASP A 67 26.88 -2.70 4.52
C ASP A 67 28.27 -2.84 3.89
N ASP A 68 28.38 -3.64 2.83
CA ASP A 68 29.63 -3.92 2.10
C ASP A 68 30.26 -2.63 1.52
N ASP A 69 29.46 -1.57 1.37
CA ASP A 69 29.84 -0.25 0.86
C ASP A 69 30.08 0.79 1.98
N GLY A 70 30.04 0.38 3.25
CA GLY A 70 30.31 1.23 4.41
C GLY A 70 29.22 2.26 4.72
N GLN A 71 28.00 2.07 4.23
CA GLN A 71 26.82 2.83 4.62
C GLN A 71 26.15 2.22 5.86
N PRO A 72 25.53 3.05 6.72
CA PRO A 72 24.75 2.55 7.85
C PRO A 72 23.55 1.72 7.36
N ILE A 73 23.54 0.42 7.65
CA ILE A 73 22.36 -0.43 7.49
C ILE A 73 21.37 0.02 8.57
N ASP A 74 20.19 0.48 8.13
CA ASP A 74 19.09 0.75 9.05
C ASP A 74 18.80 -0.51 9.90
N PRO A 75 18.99 -0.46 11.23
CA PRO A 75 18.87 -1.62 12.12
C PRO A 75 17.49 -2.29 12.08
N LEU A 76 16.47 -1.62 11.53
CA LEU A 76 15.10 -2.14 11.39
C LEU A 76 14.79 -2.65 9.97
N ILE A 77 15.77 -2.77 9.07
CA ILE A 77 15.53 -3.25 7.70
C ILE A 77 14.84 -4.62 7.69
N GLU A 78 15.28 -5.57 8.51
CA GLU A 78 14.66 -6.89 8.57
C GLU A 78 13.20 -6.82 9.04
N TYR A 79 12.90 -5.97 10.03
CA TYR A 79 11.55 -5.75 10.52
C TYR A 79 10.65 -5.11 9.46
N LYS A 80 11.14 -4.10 8.74
CA LYS A 80 10.42 -3.45 7.64
C LYS A 80 10.17 -4.43 6.49
N GLN A 81 11.15 -5.25 6.14
CA GLN A 81 11.00 -6.32 5.15
C GLN A 81 9.98 -7.37 5.60
N ALA A 82 10.00 -7.78 6.88
CA ALA A 82 9.02 -8.71 7.43
C ALA A 82 7.60 -8.13 7.40
N GLN A 83 7.44 -6.84 7.71
CA GLN A 83 6.15 -6.15 7.63
C GLN A 83 5.64 -6.09 6.18
N GLN A 84 6.50 -5.77 5.22
CA GLN A 84 6.14 -5.77 3.80
C GLN A 84 5.75 -7.17 3.31
N LYS A 85 6.49 -8.21 3.71
CA LYS A 85 6.16 -9.61 3.40
C LYS A 85 4.83 -10.02 4.00
N LEU A 86 4.54 -9.62 5.25
CA LEU A 86 3.24 -9.88 5.88
C LEU A 86 2.11 -9.27 5.06
N ARG A 87 2.22 -7.98 4.70
CA ARG A 87 1.20 -7.29 3.88
C ARG A 87 0.98 -7.99 2.53
N LEU A 88 2.06 -8.31 1.82
CA LEU A 88 1.99 -9.03 0.55
C LEU A 88 1.33 -10.41 0.73
N THR A 89 1.66 -11.13 1.81
CA THR A 89 1.08 -12.45 2.10
C THR A 89 -0.40 -12.36 2.40
N THR A 90 -0.83 -11.35 3.15
CA THR A 90 -2.25 -11.08 3.42
C THR A 90 -2.99 -10.77 2.13
N GLU A 91 -2.49 -9.86 1.30
CA GLU A 91 -3.10 -9.51 0.01
C GLU A 91 -3.19 -10.73 -0.93
N GLN A 92 -2.16 -11.57 -0.95
CA GLN A 92 -2.17 -12.83 -1.71
C GLN A 92 -3.20 -13.84 -1.18
N ALA A 93 -3.35 -13.93 0.15
CA ALA A 93 -4.34 -14.80 0.78
C ALA A 93 -5.77 -14.34 0.44
N ASP A 94 -6.04 -13.03 0.52
CA ASP A 94 -7.35 -12.46 0.19
C ASP A 94 -7.69 -12.66 -1.30
N ALA A 95 -6.73 -12.40 -2.18
CA ALA A 95 -6.88 -12.66 -3.61
C ALA A 95 -7.16 -14.15 -3.90
N GLN A 96 -6.46 -15.06 -3.21
CA GLN A 96 -6.68 -16.48 -3.36
C GLN A 96 -8.04 -16.91 -2.79
N GLU A 97 -8.49 -16.31 -1.71
CA GLU A 97 -9.81 -16.56 -1.14
C GLU A 97 -10.92 -16.13 -2.10
N MET A 98 -10.83 -14.94 -2.69
CA MET A 98 -11.77 -14.49 -3.72
C MET A 98 -11.80 -15.47 -4.90
N ARG A 99 -10.64 -15.91 -5.40
CA ARG A 99 -10.56 -16.92 -6.49
C ARG A 99 -11.16 -18.27 -6.08
N ASN A 100 -10.98 -18.69 -4.83
CA ASN A 100 -11.57 -19.92 -4.30
C ASN A 100 -13.11 -19.79 -4.20
N ARG A 101 -13.63 -18.63 -3.77
CA ARG A 101 -15.07 -18.33 -3.73
C ARG A 101 -15.67 -18.32 -5.14
N VAL A 102 -14.96 -17.80 -6.15
CA VAL A 102 -15.35 -17.90 -7.57
C VAL A 102 -15.41 -19.36 -8.03
N LYS A 103 -14.36 -20.14 -7.78
CA LYS A 103 -14.32 -21.58 -8.14
C LYS A 103 -15.42 -22.38 -7.43
N ALA A 104 -15.74 -22.03 -6.19
CA ALA A 104 -16.84 -22.61 -5.42
C ALA A 104 -18.23 -22.14 -5.87
N LYS A 105 -18.32 -21.30 -6.91
CA LYS A 105 -19.56 -20.71 -7.46
C LYS A 105 -20.33 -19.86 -6.45
N LYS A 106 -19.65 -19.33 -5.42
CA LYS A 106 -20.25 -18.43 -4.41
C LYS A 106 -20.06 -16.95 -4.75
N LEU A 107 -19.17 -16.64 -5.70
CA LEU A 107 -18.90 -15.29 -6.17
C LEU A 107 -18.82 -15.33 -7.69
N VAL A 108 -19.57 -14.46 -8.37
CA VAL A 108 -19.55 -14.38 -9.84
C VAL A 108 -18.82 -13.09 -10.23
N PRO A 109 -17.72 -13.16 -10.98
CA PRO A 109 -17.05 -11.96 -11.48
C PRO A 109 -17.98 -11.15 -12.37
N VAL A 110 -18.00 -9.83 -12.22
CA VAL A 110 -18.83 -8.93 -13.03
C VAL A 110 -18.52 -9.10 -14.53
N ASP A 111 -17.26 -9.24 -14.90
CA ASP A 111 -16.82 -9.50 -16.28
C ASP A 111 -17.43 -10.78 -16.87
N PHE A 112 -17.61 -11.82 -16.03
CA PHE A 112 -18.25 -13.05 -16.47
C PHE A 112 -19.75 -12.83 -16.71
N CYS A 113 -20.43 -12.06 -15.85
CA CYS A 113 -21.84 -11.70 -16.08
C CYS A 113 -22.02 -10.93 -17.39
N LEU A 114 -21.19 -9.91 -17.64
CA LEU A 114 -21.18 -9.15 -18.89
C LEU A 114 -20.97 -10.06 -20.10
N PHE A 115 -19.95 -10.91 -20.04
CA PHE A 115 -19.66 -11.87 -21.12
C PHE A 115 -20.82 -12.86 -21.36
N ALA A 116 -21.38 -13.43 -20.29
CA ALA A 116 -22.45 -14.40 -20.37
C ALA A 116 -23.73 -13.79 -20.93
N LEU A 117 -24.08 -12.58 -20.48
CA LEU A 117 -25.29 -11.89 -20.93
C LEU A 117 -25.15 -11.38 -22.36
N GLY A 118 -24.00 -10.82 -22.76
CA GLY A 118 -23.76 -10.51 -24.17
C GLY A 118 -23.92 -11.72 -25.08
N LYS A 119 -23.43 -12.89 -24.64
CA LYS A 119 -23.58 -14.15 -25.38
C LYS A 119 -25.04 -14.64 -25.42
N LEU A 120 -25.79 -14.49 -24.32
CA LEU A 120 -27.21 -14.82 -24.26
C LEU A 120 -28.05 -13.89 -25.15
N SER A 121 -27.81 -12.57 -25.11
CA SER A 121 -28.46 -11.59 -25.96
C SER A 121 -28.21 -11.86 -27.45
N ALA A 122 -26.98 -12.22 -27.83
CA ALA A 122 -26.67 -12.60 -29.21
C ALA A 122 -27.43 -13.87 -29.65
N MET A 123 -27.49 -14.89 -28.79
CA MET A 123 -28.23 -16.13 -29.06
C MET A 123 -29.74 -15.91 -29.15
N LEU A 124 -30.29 -15.05 -28.29
CA LEU A 124 -31.69 -14.63 -28.33
C LEU A 124 -31.98 -13.87 -29.63
N GLY A 125 -31.16 -12.87 -29.99
CA GLY A 125 -31.30 -12.12 -31.23
C GLY A 125 -31.32 -13.03 -32.47
N SER A 126 -30.41 -14.00 -32.55
CA SER A 126 -30.40 -14.99 -33.63
C SER A 126 -31.66 -15.86 -33.66
N THR A 127 -32.18 -16.24 -32.49
CA THR A 127 -33.41 -17.03 -32.39
C THR A 127 -34.63 -16.22 -32.83
N LEU A 128 -34.72 -14.96 -32.37
CA LEU A 128 -35.78 -14.02 -32.70
C LEU A 128 -35.82 -13.75 -34.22
N ASP A 129 -34.66 -13.56 -34.86
CA ASP A 129 -34.57 -13.37 -36.32
C ASP A 129 -35.21 -14.51 -37.10
N THR A 130 -35.25 -15.74 -36.58
CA THR A 130 -35.86 -16.88 -37.29
C THR A 130 -37.37 -16.99 -37.13
N ILE A 131 -38.00 -16.21 -36.22
CA ILE A 131 -39.41 -16.35 -35.88
C ILE A 131 -40.30 -16.08 -37.08
N HIS A 132 -40.05 -15.02 -37.84
CA HIS A 132 -40.87 -14.68 -39.01
C HIS A 132 -40.88 -15.80 -40.06
N ILE A 133 -39.76 -16.50 -40.25
CA ILE A 133 -39.65 -17.67 -41.14
C ILE A 133 -40.50 -18.83 -40.61
N LYS A 134 -40.43 -19.10 -39.30
CA LYS A 134 -41.21 -20.15 -38.65
C LYS A 134 -42.72 -19.87 -38.74
N VAL A 135 -43.14 -18.61 -38.59
CA VAL A 135 -44.53 -18.17 -38.72
C VAL A 135 -45.01 -18.37 -40.15
N LYS A 136 -44.27 -17.90 -41.16
CA LYS A 136 -44.60 -18.09 -42.59
C LYS A 136 -44.71 -19.57 -42.97
N ARG A 137 -43.85 -20.43 -42.41
CA ARG A 137 -43.91 -21.88 -42.64
C ARG A 137 -45.14 -22.55 -42.02
N LYS A 138 -45.60 -22.07 -40.85
CA LYS A 138 -46.80 -22.60 -40.18
C LYS A 138 -48.11 -22.05 -40.75
N HIS A 139 -48.07 -20.82 -41.28
CA HIS A 139 -49.22 -20.13 -41.85
C HIS A 139 -48.84 -19.62 -43.25
N PRO A 140 -48.90 -20.46 -44.30
CA PRO A 140 -48.46 -20.09 -45.65
C PRO A 140 -49.28 -18.94 -46.26
N ASP A 141 -50.56 -18.83 -45.89
CA ASP A 141 -51.51 -17.86 -46.41
C ASP A 141 -51.43 -16.49 -45.72
N ILE A 142 -50.52 -16.32 -44.75
CA ILE A 142 -50.34 -15.05 -44.07
C ILE A 142 -49.87 -13.99 -45.07
N GLU A 143 -50.53 -12.83 -45.07
CA GLU A 143 -50.14 -11.75 -45.95
C GLU A 143 -48.76 -11.20 -45.58
N VAL A 144 -48.00 -10.82 -46.61
CA VAL A 144 -46.60 -10.35 -46.48
C VAL A 144 -46.50 -9.15 -45.53
N ARG A 145 -47.47 -8.23 -45.55
CA ARG A 145 -47.50 -7.06 -44.65
C ARG A 145 -47.46 -7.41 -43.17
N HIS A 146 -48.07 -8.52 -42.77
CA HIS A 146 -48.06 -8.96 -41.37
C HIS A 146 -46.72 -9.60 -40.99
N ILE A 147 -46.09 -10.31 -41.92
CA ILE A 147 -44.72 -10.84 -41.73
C ILE A 147 -43.71 -9.71 -41.61
N GLU A 148 -43.82 -8.67 -42.44
CA GLU A 148 -42.97 -7.48 -42.35
C GLU A 148 -43.16 -6.72 -41.03
N ALA A 149 -44.39 -6.61 -40.53
CA ALA A 149 -44.65 -6.02 -39.22
C ALA A 149 -43.96 -6.82 -38.10
N ILE A 150 -44.05 -8.15 -38.13
CA ILE A 150 -43.35 -9.03 -37.18
C ILE A 150 -41.82 -8.87 -37.27
N GLN A 151 -41.27 -8.77 -38.48
CA GLN A 151 -39.83 -8.54 -38.67
C GLN A 151 -39.37 -7.20 -38.08
N ARG A 152 -40.17 -6.13 -38.23
CA ARG A 152 -39.86 -4.81 -37.66
C ARG A 152 -39.86 -4.84 -36.14
N GLU A 153 -40.88 -5.42 -35.52
CA GLU A 153 -40.95 -5.53 -34.05
C GLU A 153 -39.79 -6.36 -33.49
N ILE A 154 -39.45 -7.49 -34.13
CA ILE A 154 -38.30 -8.31 -33.75
C ILE A 154 -36.99 -7.51 -33.83
N ALA A 155 -36.81 -6.67 -34.86
CA ALA A 155 -35.62 -5.86 -35.01
C ALA A 155 -35.49 -4.81 -33.89
N VAL A 156 -36.59 -4.18 -33.48
CA VAL A 156 -36.61 -3.23 -32.36
C VAL A 156 -36.24 -3.93 -31.05
N THR A 157 -36.94 -5.01 -30.70
CA THR A 157 -36.67 -5.75 -29.45
C THR A 157 -35.25 -6.32 -29.41
N ARG A 158 -34.70 -6.75 -30.55
CA ARG A 158 -33.32 -7.23 -30.62
C ARG A 158 -32.32 -6.14 -30.28
N ASN A 159 -32.51 -4.93 -30.81
CA ASN A 159 -31.59 -3.82 -30.55
C ASN A 159 -31.63 -3.42 -29.08
N GLU A 160 -32.81 -3.43 -28.45
CA GLU A 160 -32.94 -3.23 -27.00
C GLU A 160 -32.23 -4.33 -26.20
N ALA A 161 -32.37 -5.60 -26.60
CA ALA A 161 -31.71 -6.71 -25.92
C ALA A 161 -30.17 -6.69 -26.02
N VAL A 162 -29.61 -6.07 -27.05
CA VAL A 162 -28.15 -5.87 -27.18
C VAL A 162 -27.65 -4.84 -26.15
N ASN A 163 -28.44 -3.80 -25.88
CA ASN A 163 -28.09 -2.75 -24.92
C ASN A 163 -28.19 -3.22 -23.45
N LEU A 164 -28.78 -4.40 -23.19
CA LEU A 164 -28.89 -4.98 -21.85
C LEU A 164 -27.51 -5.21 -21.18
N ALA A 165 -26.48 -5.48 -21.98
CA ALA A 165 -25.12 -5.63 -21.44
C ALA A 165 -24.58 -4.31 -20.88
N ASP A 166 -24.98 -3.18 -21.47
CA ASP A 166 -24.52 -1.85 -21.07
C ASP A 166 -25.24 -1.35 -19.81
N THR A 167 -26.48 -1.79 -19.57
CA THR A 167 -27.25 -1.43 -18.35
C THR A 167 -26.93 -2.30 -17.14
N LEU A 168 -26.09 -3.32 -17.30
CA LEU A 168 -25.76 -4.26 -16.23
C LEU A 168 -25.05 -3.65 -15.01
N PRO A 169 -24.11 -2.70 -15.16
CA PRO A 169 -23.49 -2.03 -14.01
C PRO A 169 -24.52 -1.30 -13.16
N GLU A 170 -25.45 -0.58 -13.80
CA GLU A 170 -26.52 0.16 -13.11
C GLU A 170 -27.44 -0.80 -12.34
N LEU A 171 -27.84 -1.92 -12.95
CA LEU A 171 -28.64 -2.95 -12.27
C LEU A 171 -27.91 -3.62 -11.10
N LEU A 172 -26.58 -3.74 -11.18
CA LEU A 172 -25.78 -4.25 -10.08
C LEU A 172 -25.72 -3.25 -8.92
N ASP A 173 -25.55 -1.97 -9.23
CA ASP A 173 -25.56 -0.90 -8.23
C ASP A 173 -26.92 -0.85 -7.51
N GLU A 174 -28.04 -0.89 -8.24
CA GLU A 174 -29.40 -0.99 -7.66
C GLU A 174 -29.57 -2.22 -6.74
N PHE A 175 -29.03 -3.37 -7.15
CA PHE A 175 -29.10 -4.59 -6.34
C PHE A 175 -28.27 -4.48 -5.04
N VAL A 176 -27.11 -3.83 -5.10
CA VAL A 176 -26.27 -3.59 -3.91
C VAL A 176 -26.97 -2.62 -2.97
N GLU A 177 -27.54 -1.52 -3.48
CA GLU A 177 -28.31 -0.57 -2.68
C GLU A 177 -29.49 -1.23 -1.98
N ALA A 178 -30.24 -2.09 -2.69
CA ALA A 178 -31.36 -2.84 -2.12
C ALA A 178 -30.94 -3.86 -1.03
N LEU A 179 -29.72 -4.40 -1.09
CA LEU A 179 -29.19 -5.28 -0.06
C LEU A 179 -28.78 -4.52 1.20
N ASP A 180 -28.29 -3.29 1.05
CA ASP A 180 -27.91 -2.43 2.17
C ASP A 180 -29.15 -1.88 2.91
N GLU A 181 -30.23 -1.53 2.19
CA GLU A 181 -31.50 -1.10 2.80
C GLU A 181 -32.21 -2.20 3.61
N GLY A 182 -31.97 -3.48 3.30
CA GLY A 182 -32.53 -4.62 4.02
C GLY A 182 -31.73 -5.06 5.24
N ALA A 183 -30.61 -4.40 5.54
CA ALA A 183 -29.68 -4.76 6.61
C ALA A 183 -29.80 -3.88 7.89
N ASP A 184 -30.67 -2.85 7.87
CA ASP A 184 -31.09 -2.04 9.03
C ASP A 184 -32.42 -2.55 9.65
#